data_AF-A0A522RYI8-F1
#
_entry.id   AF-A0A522RYI8-F1
#
_cell.length_a   1.000
_cell.length_b   1.000
_cell.length_c   1.000
_cell.angle_alpha   90.00
_cell.angle_beta   90.00
_cell.angle_gamma   90.00
#
_symmetry.space_group_name_H-M   'P 1'
#
loop_
_entity.id
_entity.type
_entity.pdbx_description
1 polymer ?
#
loop_
_entity_poly.entity_id
_entity_poly.type
_entity_poly.pdbx_seq_one_letter_code
_entity_poly.pdbx_strand_id
1 'polypeptide(L)'
;MHPKESPESTPPVDENAPPATAPANADELETLTRQLAEAEANLAGMHDTLLRERADLENQRKRMQRDLEQSLKFANEKLLRDLLPVYDGLESGLAVETADVAVMREGLSLTLKALLKVAESNGLEQVNPLGQPLDPERHHAVSLVEAPDQPAGTVVGVMQKGYVLNGRLLRPALVTVAKEP
;
A
#
# COMPACT_ATOMS: atom_id res chain seq x y z
N MET A 1 49.28 83.10 -75.92
CA MET A 1 49.19 82.38 -77.20
C MET A 1 48.60 81.01 -76.93
N HIS A 2 47.40 80.74 -77.47
CA HIS A 2 46.88 79.36 -77.61
C HIS A 2 47.76 78.59 -78.60
N PRO A 3 47.91 77.25 -78.48
CA PRO A 3 46.97 76.26 -79.08
C PRO A 3 46.68 75.02 -78.18
N LYS A 4 45.41 74.55 -78.05
CA LYS A 4 44.73 73.40 -78.74
C LYS A 4 45.25 72.01 -78.31
N GLU A 5 44.49 70.93 -78.02
CA GLU A 5 43.11 70.39 -78.20
C GLU A 5 42.93 69.29 -77.10
N SER A 6 41.88 69.25 -76.24
CA SER A 6 40.57 68.55 -76.35
C SER A 6 40.62 66.99 -76.42
N PRO A 7 39.63 66.19 -75.93
CA PRO A 7 38.43 66.49 -75.09
C PRO A 7 38.02 65.41 -74.03
N GLU A 8 36.96 65.77 -73.27
CA GLU A 8 35.86 64.96 -72.70
C GLU A 8 36.07 63.76 -71.74
N SER A 9 35.53 63.92 -70.51
CA SER A 9 34.52 62.99 -69.95
C SER A 9 33.87 63.61 -68.71
N THR A 10 32.56 63.89 -68.77
CA THR A 10 31.69 64.12 -67.59
C THR A 10 30.68 62.95 -67.47
N PRO A 11 30.08 62.73 -66.27
CA PRO A 11 29.78 61.43 -65.65
C PRO A 11 28.32 60.96 -65.90
N PRO A 12 27.80 59.89 -65.24
CA PRO A 12 27.21 60.07 -63.90
C PRO A 12 27.26 58.88 -62.91
N VAL A 13 27.29 59.26 -61.63
CA VAL A 13 26.63 58.72 -60.42
C VAL A 13 26.13 57.26 -60.46
N ASP A 14 26.75 56.42 -59.64
CA ASP A 14 26.37 55.04 -59.36
C ASP A 14 25.18 54.98 -58.39
N GLU A 15 24.08 54.44 -58.91
CA GLU A 15 22.81 54.16 -58.25
C GLU A 15 22.85 52.70 -57.77
N ASN A 16 23.27 52.48 -56.53
CA ASN A 16 23.16 51.15 -55.92
C ASN A 16 22.90 51.23 -54.41
N ALA A 17 21.71 51.69 -54.07
CA ALA A 17 21.11 51.44 -52.76
C ALA A 17 20.49 50.03 -52.77
N PRO A 18 20.78 49.16 -51.77
CA PRO A 18 20.12 47.86 -51.68
C PRO A 18 18.60 48.05 -51.59
N PRO A 19 17.79 47.17 -52.22
CA PRO A 19 16.35 47.32 -52.21
C PRO A 19 15.84 47.21 -50.78
N ALA A 20 15.10 48.24 -50.36
CA ALA A 20 14.29 48.20 -49.16
C ALA A 20 13.42 46.95 -49.23
N THR A 21 13.69 46.01 -48.33
CA THR A 21 12.82 44.88 -48.07
C THR A 21 11.47 45.46 -47.64
N ALA A 22 10.42 45.03 -48.35
CA ALA A 22 9.03 45.43 -48.20
C ALA A 22 8.60 45.54 -46.72
N PRO A 23 7.64 46.42 -46.38
CA PRO A 23 7.09 46.46 -45.03
C PRO A 23 6.52 45.08 -44.72
N ALA A 24 7.14 44.34 -43.80
CA ALA A 24 6.48 43.20 -43.19
C ALA A 24 5.14 43.70 -42.65
N ASN A 25 4.05 43.08 -43.11
CA ASN A 25 2.68 43.57 -42.93
C ASN A 25 2.45 43.87 -41.44
N ALA A 26 2.20 45.14 -41.09
CA ALA A 26 1.96 45.56 -39.71
C ALA A 26 0.84 44.73 -39.05
N ASP A 27 -0.14 44.30 -39.84
CA ASP A 27 -1.23 43.42 -39.42
C ASP A 27 -0.74 42.01 -39.02
N GLU A 28 0.23 41.41 -39.73
CA GLU A 28 0.80 40.11 -39.34
C GLU A 28 1.59 40.23 -38.03
N LEU A 29 2.36 41.31 -37.86
CA LEU A 29 3.08 41.59 -36.61
C LEU A 29 2.11 41.81 -35.44
N GLU A 30 1.00 42.52 -35.64
CA GLU A 30 -0.04 42.72 -34.64
C GLU A 30 -0.74 41.39 -34.27
N THR A 31 -1.03 40.53 -35.26
CA THR A 31 -1.62 39.21 -34.99
C THR A 31 -0.68 38.28 -34.22
N LEU A 32 0.62 38.26 -34.57
CA LEU A 32 1.65 37.47 -33.89
C LEU A 32 1.87 37.94 -32.45
N THR A 33 1.94 39.25 -32.23
CA THR A 33 2.07 39.83 -30.88
C THR A 33 0.86 39.52 -30.00
N ARG A 34 -0.35 39.55 -30.56
CA ARG A 34 -1.57 39.12 -29.85
C ARG A 34 -1.53 37.63 -29.49
N GLN A 35 -1.15 36.76 -30.42
CA GLN A 35 -1.03 35.31 -30.17
C GLN A 35 0.03 35.00 -29.11
N LEU A 36 1.15 35.71 -29.13
CA LEU A 36 2.22 35.57 -28.15
C LEU A 36 1.73 35.97 -26.75
N ALA A 37 1.04 37.11 -26.64
CA ALA A 37 0.47 37.56 -25.37
C ALA A 37 -0.58 36.56 -24.81
N GLU A 38 -1.41 35.98 -25.69
CA GLU A 38 -2.39 34.95 -25.31
C GLU A 38 -1.70 33.65 -24.84
N ALA A 39 -0.66 33.21 -25.54
CA ALA A 39 0.12 32.04 -25.17
C ALA A 39 0.85 32.23 -23.83
N GLU A 40 1.44 33.41 -23.59
CA GLU A 40 2.08 33.76 -22.31
C GLU A 40 1.06 33.79 -21.16
N ALA A 41 -0.13 34.35 -21.39
CA ALA A 41 -1.21 34.35 -20.40
C ALA A 41 -1.68 32.92 -20.06
N ASN A 42 -1.85 32.07 -21.09
CA ASN A 42 -2.20 30.66 -20.90
C ASN A 42 -1.11 29.89 -20.14
N LEU A 43 0.16 30.09 -20.49
CA LEU A 43 1.30 29.49 -19.77
C LEU A 43 1.34 29.92 -18.31
N ALA A 44 1.11 31.21 -18.02
CA ALA A 44 1.05 31.70 -16.66
C ALA A 44 -0.09 31.05 -15.86
N GLY A 45 -1.28 30.92 -16.45
CA GLY A 45 -2.43 30.24 -15.83
C GLY A 45 -2.19 28.74 -15.59
N MET A 46 -1.57 28.06 -16.55
CA MET A 46 -1.18 26.65 -16.38
C MET A 46 -0.12 26.49 -15.29
N HIS A 47 0.87 27.37 -15.22
CA HIS A 47 1.91 27.32 -14.20
C HIS A 47 1.35 27.54 -12.79
N ASP A 48 0.43 28.48 -12.62
CA ASP A 48 -0.28 28.68 -11.34
C ASP A 48 -1.08 27.43 -10.93
N THR A 49 -1.79 26.85 -11.88
CA THR A 49 -2.54 25.59 -11.66
C THR A 49 -1.60 24.46 -11.23
N LEU A 50 -0.47 24.28 -11.90
CA LEU A 50 0.52 23.25 -11.58
C LEU A 50 1.12 23.46 -10.18
N LEU A 51 1.43 24.69 -9.79
CA LEU A 51 1.95 25.00 -8.46
C LEU A 51 0.92 24.67 -7.38
N ARG A 52 -0.35 25.03 -7.62
CA ARG A 52 -1.46 24.72 -6.71
C ARG A 52 -1.68 23.22 -6.58
N GLU A 53 -1.75 22.49 -7.70
CA GLU A 53 -1.89 21.04 -7.70
C GLU A 53 -0.72 20.36 -6.98
N ARG A 54 0.52 20.83 -7.20
CA ARG A 54 1.70 20.32 -6.49
C ARG A 54 1.59 20.52 -4.98
N ALA A 55 1.14 21.70 -4.54
CA ALA A 55 0.91 21.99 -3.13
C ALA A 55 -0.18 21.09 -2.54
N ASP A 56 -1.28 20.86 -3.28
CA ASP A 56 -2.37 19.97 -2.86
C ASP A 56 -1.90 18.51 -2.74
N LEU A 57 -1.08 18.03 -3.68
CA LEU A 57 -0.47 16.70 -3.62
C LEU A 57 0.48 16.54 -2.42
N GLU A 58 1.32 17.54 -2.13
CA GLU A 58 2.19 17.51 -0.96
C GLU A 58 1.39 17.51 0.35
N ASN A 59 0.33 18.31 0.43
CA ASN A 59 -0.56 18.33 1.58
C ASN A 59 -1.30 17.00 1.76
N GLN A 60 -1.77 16.39 0.66
CA GLN A 60 -2.39 15.07 0.69
C GLN A 60 -1.40 13.99 1.14
N ARG A 61 -0.17 13.99 0.61
CA ARG A 61 0.88 13.06 1.01
C ARG A 61 1.18 13.16 2.51
N LYS A 62 1.32 14.39 3.03
CA LYS A 62 1.53 14.61 4.47
C LYS A 62 0.35 14.14 5.32
N ARG A 63 -0.89 14.31 4.85
CA ARG A 63 -2.08 13.78 5.53
C ARG A 63 -2.08 12.25 5.53
N MET A 64 -1.90 11.61 4.39
CA MET A 64 -1.86 10.15 4.27
C MET A 64 -0.77 9.51 5.14
N GLN A 65 0.40 10.14 5.25
CA GLN A 65 1.46 9.68 6.14
C GLN A 65 1.02 9.71 7.61
N ARG A 66 0.38 10.78 8.07
CA ARG A 66 -0.14 10.88 9.43
C ARG A 66 -1.25 9.86 9.68
N ASP A 67 -2.15 9.68 8.73
CA ASP A 67 -3.25 8.71 8.85
C ASP A 67 -2.71 7.28 8.91
N LEU A 68 -1.69 6.95 8.12
CA LEU A 68 -0.98 5.68 8.19
C LEU A 68 -0.29 5.49 9.54
N GLU A 69 0.45 6.48 10.02
CA GLU A 69 1.10 6.44 11.34
C GLU A 69 0.08 6.22 12.47
N GLN A 70 -1.07 6.91 12.41
CA GLN A 70 -2.15 6.70 13.37
C GLN A 70 -2.75 5.30 13.25
N SER A 71 -3.04 4.85 12.04
CA SER A 71 -3.57 3.50 11.79
C SER A 71 -2.63 2.43 12.32
N LEU A 72 -1.32 2.55 12.10
CA LEU A 72 -0.32 1.62 12.63
C LEU A 72 -0.24 1.70 14.16
N LYS A 73 -0.25 2.91 14.73
CA LYS A 73 -0.18 3.11 16.19
C LYS A 73 -1.37 2.48 16.93
N PHE A 74 -2.56 2.52 16.33
CA PHE A 74 -3.79 2.02 16.94
C PHE A 74 -4.32 0.73 16.27
N ALA A 75 -3.53 0.07 15.42
CA ALA A 75 -3.95 -1.13 14.69
C ALA A 75 -4.48 -2.25 15.59
N ASN A 76 -3.87 -2.41 16.77
CA ASN A 76 -4.23 -3.45 17.73
C ASN A 76 -5.19 -2.97 18.82
N GLU A 77 -5.68 -1.73 18.78
CA GLU A 77 -6.49 -1.15 19.86
C GLU A 77 -7.75 -2.00 20.12
N LYS A 78 -8.46 -2.38 19.05
CA LYS A 78 -9.65 -3.23 19.16
C LYS A 78 -9.31 -4.59 19.79
N LEU A 79 -8.25 -5.24 19.31
CA LEU A 79 -7.83 -6.54 19.83
C LEU A 79 -7.46 -6.46 21.33
N LEU A 80 -6.68 -5.47 21.72
CA LEU A 80 -6.27 -5.28 23.11
C LEU A 80 -7.47 -4.98 24.01
N ARG A 81 -8.43 -4.20 23.53
CA ARG A 81 -9.70 -3.93 24.23
C ARG A 81 -10.53 -5.19 24.40
N ASP A 82 -10.66 -6.01 23.35
CA ASP A 82 -11.39 -7.27 23.39
C ASP A 82 -10.71 -8.32 24.30
N LEU A 83 -9.39 -8.21 24.52
CA LEU A 83 -8.63 -9.08 25.41
C LEU A 83 -8.76 -8.74 26.90
N LEU A 84 -9.22 -7.53 27.26
CA LEU A 84 -9.33 -7.12 28.68
C LEU A 84 -10.10 -8.11 29.56
N PRO A 85 -11.28 -8.64 29.15
CA PRO A 85 -12.00 -9.62 29.96
C PRO A 85 -11.22 -10.93 30.19
N VAL A 86 -10.30 -11.28 29.28
CA VAL A 86 -9.42 -12.44 29.46
C VAL A 86 -8.37 -12.16 30.53
N TYR A 87 -7.78 -10.95 30.53
CA TYR A 87 -6.88 -10.52 31.60
C TYR A 87 -7.60 -10.49 32.95
N ASP A 88 -8.79 -9.89 33.02
CA ASP A 88 -9.60 -9.84 34.24
C ASP A 88 -9.90 -11.26 34.77
N GLY A 89 -10.24 -12.20 33.87
CA GLY A 89 -10.48 -13.60 34.23
C GLY A 89 -9.24 -14.32 34.75
N LEU A 90 -8.06 -14.05 34.17
CA LEU A 90 -6.79 -14.60 34.66
C LEU A 90 -6.42 -14.03 36.03
N GLU A 91 -6.54 -12.72 36.22
CA GLU A 91 -6.28 -12.05 37.50
C GLU A 91 -7.22 -12.56 38.59
N SER A 92 -8.51 -12.68 38.28
CA SER A 92 -9.49 -13.26 39.20
C SER A 92 -9.15 -14.71 39.55
N GLY A 93 -8.68 -15.51 38.60
CA GLY A 93 -8.25 -16.89 38.83
C GLY A 93 -7.01 -16.99 39.74
N LEU A 94 -6.06 -16.05 39.62
CA LEU A 94 -4.87 -16.00 40.46
C LEU A 94 -5.18 -15.58 41.91
N ALA A 95 -6.27 -14.85 42.14
CA ALA A 95 -6.72 -14.48 43.49
C ALA A 95 -7.43 -15.62 44.24
N VAL A 96 -7.70 -16.75 43.58
CA VAL A 96 -8.35 -17.91 44.20
C VAL A 96 -7.34 -18.66 45.09
N GLU A 97 -7.58 -18.68 46.40
CA GLU A 97 -6.70 -19.37 47.37
C GLU A 97 -7.02 -20.87 47.54
N THR A 98 -7.97 -21.41 46.76
CA THR A 98 -8.39 -22.81 46.87
C THR A 98 -7.36 -23.78 46.28
N ALA A 99 -7.06 -24.87 46.97
CA ALA A 99 -6.18 -25.93 46.46
C ALA A 99 -6.86 -26.94 45.52
N ASP A 100 -8.12 -26.70 45.11
CA ASP A 100 -8.86 -27.63 44.26
C ASP A 100 -8.46 -27.48 42.77
N VAL A 101 -7.76 -28.50 42.28
CA VAL A 101 -7.29 -28.60 40.89
C VAL A 101 -8.46 -28.66 39.89
N ALA A 102 -9.61 -29.24 40.27
CA ALA A 102 -10.77 -29.32 39.39
C ALA A 102 -11.37 -27.92 39.14
N VAL A 103 -11.54 -27.13 40.21
CA VAL A 103 -12.03 -25.74 40.13
C VAL A 103 -11.06 -24.87 39.33
N MET A 104 -9.75 -25.00 39.57
CA MET A 104 -8.73 -24.28 38.79
C MET A 104 -8.79 -24.66 37.30
N ARG A 105 -8.89 -25.95 36.97
CA ARG A 105 -8.98 -26.43 35.59
C ARG A 105 -10.24 -25.90 34.89
N GLU A 106 -11.37 -25.86 35.59
CA GLU A 106 -12.61 -25.29 35.06
C GLU A 106 -12.45 -23.79 34.77
N GLY A 107 -11.90 -23.02 35.71
CA GLY A 107 -11.60 -21.60 35.52
C GLY A 107 -10.69 -21.35 34.31
N LEU A 108 -9.58 -22.09 34.20
CA LEU A 108 -8.69 -22.00 33.04
C LEU A 108 -9.38 -22.38 31.72
N SER A 109 -10.27 -23.37 31.75
CA SER A 109 -11.05 -23.78 30.57
C SER A 109 -12.00 -22.67 30.10
N LEU A 110 -12.66 -21.99 31.04
CA LEU A 110 -13.51 -20.83 30.74
C LEU A 110 -12.70 -19.67 30.15
N THR A 111 -11.55 -19.37 30.72
CA THR A 111 -10.65 -18.31 30.22
C THR A 111 -10.11 -18.64 28.83
N LEU A 112 -9.72 -19.90 28.58
CA LEU A 112 -9.30 -20.34 27.24
C LEU A 112 -10.44 -20.20 26.23
N LYS A 113 -11.67 -20.55 26.60
CA LYS A 113 -12.84 -20.38 25.73
C LYS A 113 -13.12 -18.91 25.41
N ALA A 114 -12.98 -18.01 26.39
CA ALA A 114 -13.10 -16.57 26.18
C ALA A 114 -12.00 -16.06 25.23
N LEU A 115 -10.75 -16.49 25.42
CA LEU A 115 -9.63 -16.13 24.55
C LEU A 115 -9.85 -16.59 23.11
N LEU A 116 -10.32 -17.83 22.90
CA LEU A 116 -10.64 -18.33 21.55
C LEU A 116 -11.76 -17.54 20.88
N LYS A 117 -12.79 -17.13 21.64
CA LYS A 117 -13.86 -16.28 21.12
C LYS A 117 -13.35 -14.90 20.69
N VAL A 118 -12.43 -14.31 21.46
CA VAL A 118 -11.78 -13.02 21.11
C VAL A 118 -10.89 -13.17 19.88
N ALA A 119 -10.16 -14.29 19.77
CA ALA A 119 -9.37 -14.61 18.60
C ALA A 119 -10.24 -14.69 17.33
N GLU A 120 -11.32 -15.47 17.37
CA GLU A 120 -12.25 -15.65 16.25
C GLU A 120 -12.90 -14.32 15.83
N SER A 121 -13.34 -13.49 16.78
CA SER A 121 -13.95 -12.18 16.48
C SER A 121 -12.98 -11.16 15.88
N ASN A 122 -11.66 -11.42 15.98
CA ASN A 122 -10.60 -10.62 15.38
C ASN A 122 -9.96 -11.33 14.16
N GLY A 123 -10.62 -12.36 13.63
CA GLY A 123 -10.27 -13.02 12.37
C GLY A 123 -9.22 -14.13 12.50
N LEU A 124 -8.88 -14.54 13.73
CA LEU A 124 -7.99 -15.67 13.99
C LEU A 124 -8.80 -16.96 14.17
N GLU A 125 -8.65 -17.89 13.24
CA GLU A 125 -9.30 -19.19 13.24
C GLU A 125 -8.35 -20.29 13.71
N GLN A 126 -8.84 -21.19 14.57
CA GLN A 126 -8.08 -22.34 15.05
C GLN A 126 -8.22 -23.52 14.09
N VAL A 127 -7.08 -24.08 13.67
CA VAL A 127 -7.00 -25.30 12.86
C VAL A 127 -6.75 -26.50 13.78
N ASN A 128 -7.77 -27.33 13.96
CA ASN A 128 -7.70 -28.54 14.79
C ASN A 128 -8.33 -29.73 14.03
N PRO A 129 -7.60 -30.34 13.08
CA PRO A 129 -8.17 -31.23 12.07
C PRO A 129 -8.30 -32.68 12.54
N LEU A 130 -8.58 -32.92 13.82
CA LEU A 130 -8.70 -34.28 14.35
C LEU A 130 -9.83 -35.04 13.63
N GLY A 131 -9.51 -36.20 13.06
CA GLY A 131 -10.44 -37.01 12.27
C GLY A 131 -10.68 -36.52 10.83
N GLN A 132 -9.99 -35.47 10.39
CA GLN A 132 -10.10 -34.94 9.03
C GLN A 132 -8.96 -35.46 8.15
N PRO A 133 -9.11 -35.49 6.82
CA PRO A 133 -8.00 -35.75 5.91
C PRO A 133 -6.85 -34.75 6.09
N LEU A 134 -5.62 -35.19 5.82
CA LEU A 134 -4.46 -34.30 5.81
C LEU A 134 -4.59 -33.28 4.67
N ASP A 135 -4.70 -32.00 5.02
CA ASP A 135 -4.58 -30.85 4.12
C ASP A 135 -3.13 -30.32 4.15
N PRO A 136 -2.35 -30.47 3.06
CA PRO A 136 -0.96 -29.98 3.00
C PRO A 136 -0.82 -28.46 3.11
N GLU A 137 -1.88 -27.67 2.82
CA GLU A 137 -1.81 -26.21 2.92
C GLU A 137 -1.92 -25.73 4.37
N ARG A 138 -2.54 -26.52 5.25
CA ARG A 138 -2.86 -26.11 6.63
C ARG A 138 -2.24 -26.99 7.70
N HIS A 139 -1.80 -28.20 7.34
CA HIS A 139 -1.31 -29.21 8.27
C HIS A 139 0.14 -29.60 7.92
N HIS A 140 0.91 -29.93 8.96
CA HIS A 140 2.24 -30.50 8.82
C HIS A 140 2.26 -31.85 9.54
N ALA A 141 2.34 -32.92 8.76
CA ALA A 141 2.41 -34.28 9.27
C ALA A 141 3.83 -34.57 9.78
N VAL A 142 3.98 -34.77 11.09
CA VAL A 142 5.29 -35.03 11.73
C VAL A 142 5.52 -36.50 12.07
N SER A 143 4.45 -37.30 12.07
CA SER A 143 4.53 -38.73 12.38
C SER A 143 3.39 -39.49 11.69
N LEU A 144 3.67 -40.75 11.35
CA LEU A 144 2.70 -41.71 10.85
C LEU A 144 2.51 -42.79 11.91
N VAL A 145 1.26 -43.13 12.23
CA VAL A 145 0.93 -44.17 13.21
C VAL A 145 -0.04 -45.19 12.63
N GLU A 146 0.04 -46.41 13.16
CA GLU A 146 -0.93 -47.45 12.87
C GLU A 146 -2.28 -47.06 13.47
N ALA A 147 -3.29 -46.93 12.61
CA ALA A 147 -4.65 -46.60 12.99
C ALA A 147 -5.60 -47.52 12.21
N PRO A 148 -5.79 -48.77 12.66
CA PRO A 148 -6.54 -49.78 11.92
C PRO A 148 -8.01 -49.41 11.68
N ASP A 149 -8.56 -48.52 12.51
CA ASP A 149 -9.95 -48.05 12.43
C ASP A 149 -10.12 -46.78 11.58
N GLN A 150 -9.06 -46.26 10.95
CA GLN A 150 -9.09 -44.99 10.20
C GLN A 150 -8.53 -45.13 8.78
N PRO A 151 -9.10 -44.43 7.78
CA PRO A 151 -8.54 -44.39 6.43
C PRO A 151 -7.12 -43.80 6.43
N ALA A 152 -6.25 -44.32 5.55
CA ALA A 152 -4.92 -43.78 5.34
C ALA A 152 -4.98 -42.28 4.97
N GLY A 153 -4.04 -41.49 5.50
CA GLY A 153 -4.03 -40.04 5.28
C GLY A 153 -4.96 -39.23 6.20
N THR A 154 -5.70 -39.89 7.10
CA THR A 154 -6.53 -39.20 8.11
C THR A 154 -5.68 -38.72 9.28
N VAL A 155 -5.93 -37.50 9.76
CA VAL A 155 -5.31 -36.98 10.98
C VAL A 155 -5.90 -37.67 12.20
N VAL A 156 -5.07 -38.42 12.91
CA VAL A 156 -5.45 -39.20 14.10
C VAL A 156 -5.00 -38.56 15.41
N GLY A 157 -4.11 -37.57 15.33
CA GLY A 157 -3.69 -36.79 16.47
C GLY A 157 -3.27 -35.37 16.07
N VAL A 158 -3.53 -34.40 16.94
CA VAL A 158 -3.08 -33.02 16.78
C VAL A 158 -2.14 -32.71 17.94
N MET A 159 -0.84 -32.66 17.65
CA MET A 159 0.20 -32.37 18.64
C MET A 159 0.26 -30.87 18.95
N GLN A 160 0.03 -30.04 17.94
CA GLN A 160 -0.02 -28.60 18.07
C GLN A 160 -1.08 -28.05 17.13
N LYS A 161 -2.05 -27.31 17.67
CA LYS A 161 -3.09 -26.67 16.85
C LYS A 161 -2.50 -25.62 15.92
N GLY A 162 -3.02 -25.52 14.71
CA GLY A 162 -2.68 -24.48 13.74
C GLY A 162 -3.55 -23.24 13.90
N TYR A 163 -3.17 -22.15 13.24
CA TYR A 163 -3.93 -20.90 13.25
C TYR A 163 -3.84 -20.18 11.90
N VAL A 164 -4.97 -19.61 11.47
CA VAL A 164 -5.13 -18.84 10.24
C VAL A 164 -5.68 -17.46 10.62
N LEU A 165 -5.08 -16.38 10.13
CA LEU A 165 -5.54 -15.01 10.38
C LEU A 165 -6.05 -14.41 9.07
N ASN A 166 -7.35 -14.10 9.00
CA ASN A 166 -7.98 -13.51 7.81
C ASN A 166 -7.62 -14.26 6.51
N GLY A 167 -7.67 -15.60 6.56
CA GLY A 167 -7.30 -16.48 5.44
C GLY A 167 -5.79 -16.72 5.25
N ARG A 168 -4.91 -15.97 5.92
CA ARG A 168 -3.46 -16.18 5.89
C ARG A 168 -3.02 -17.18 6.95
N LEU A 169 -2.36 -18.27 6.53
CA LEU A 169 -1.77 -19.22 7.46
C LEU A 169 -0.68 -18.54 8.31
N LEU A 170 -0.85 -18.55 9.64
CA LEU A 170 0.18 -18.10 10.58
C LEU A 170 1.06 -19.26 11.04
N ARG A 171 0.44 -20.40 11.30
CA ARG A 171 1.13 -21.62 11.73
C ARG A 171 0.31 -22.85 11.33
N PRO A 172 0.91 -23.86 10.67
CA PRO A 172 0.22 -25.11 10.39
C PRO A 172 -0.07 -25.90 11.67
N ALA A 173 -1.08 -26.76 11.62
CA ALA A 173 -1.31 -27.73 12.68
C ALA A 173 -0.25 -28.85 12.58
N LEU A 174 0.46 -29.16 13.66
CA LEU A 174 1.33 -30.33 13.71
C LEU A 174 0.49 -31.55 14.02
N VAL A 175 0.49 -32.51 13.10
CA VAL A 175 -0.44 -33.64 13.14
C VAL A 175 0.27 -34.97 12.99
N THR A 176 -0.38 -35.99 13.53
CA THR A 176 -0.05 -37.40 13.31
C THR A 176 -1.11 -37.99 12.39
N VAL A 177 -0.67 -38.74 11.38
CA VAL A 177 -1.53 -39.22 10.30
C VAL A 177 -1.56 -40.75 10.30
N ALA A 178 -2.71 -41.33 9.93
CA ALA A 178 -2.84 -42.77 9.73
C ALA A 178 -1.97 -43.23 8.56
N LYS A 179 -1.13 -44.24 8.80
CA LYS A 179 -0.30 -44.88 7.76
C LYS A 179 -1.17 -45.70 6.80
N GLU A 180 -0.74 -45.82 5.55
CA GLU A 180 -1.26 -46.86 4.64
C GLU A 180 -0.97 -48.26 5.22
N PRO A 181 -1.94 -49.19 5.18
CA PRO A 181 -1.76 -50.56 5.66
C PRO A 181 -0.72 -51.35 4.87
#